data_AF-A0A397VHU5-F1
#
_entry.id   AF-A0A397VHU5-F1
#
_cell.length_a   1.000
_cell.length_b   1.000
_cell.length_c   1.000
_cell.angle_alpha   90.00
_cell.angle_beta   90.00
_cell.angle_gamma   90.00
#
_symmetry.space_group_name_H-M   'P 1'
#
loop_
_entity.id
_entity.type
_entity.pdbx_description
1 polymer ?
#
loop_
_entity_poly.entity_id
_entity_poly.type
_entity_poly.pdbx_seq_one_letter_code
_entity_poly.pdbx_strand_id
1 'polypeptide(L)'
;MAFHESYSNLFIHLPSSLIKAGWNRLTTQKKNPLSESEASSISPIIEAFLKHEDICSTIEVPVSRPKELYLNEAPNSLLCNTNIQVIKTQGVIAPQYSKEEVNARIKEATDNLRQEFIKSTEETLKTIKQQKDIECNQIKIDMNNRAKNLFEITLKKYIQDGTIFNLIHALEEKDGRLYPDISRFKAL
;
A
#
# COMPACT_ATOMS: atom_id res chain seq x y z
N MET A 1 -17.22 10.99 23.76
CA MET A 1 -16.71 9.93 22.87
C MET A 1 -17.66 9.85 21.70
N ALA A 2 -17.38 10.61 20.65
CA ALA A 2 -18.22 10.67 19.46
C ALA A 2 -17.40 10.19 18.28
N PHE A 3 -17.95 9.25 17.51
CA PHE A 3 -17.36 8.83 16.25
C PHE A 3 -17.49 9.94 15.20
N HIS A 4 -16.67 9.86 14.15
CA HIS A 4 -16.71 10.81 13.05
C HIS A 4 -18.09 10.84 12.37
N GLU A 5 -18.54 12.05 12.03
CA GLU A 5 -19.90 12.34 11.55
C GLU A 5 -20.26 11.58 10.26
N SER A 6 -19.27 11.23 9.44
CA SER A 6 -19.43 10.45 8.21
C SER A 6 -20.08 9.08 8.41
N TYR A 7 -20.09 8.57 9.63
CA TYR A 7 -20.63 7.24 9.96
C TYR A 7 -21.83 7.30 10.90
N SER A 8 -22.32 8.51 11.22
CA SER A 8 -23.51 8.73 12.06
C SER A 8 -24.71 7.92 11.57
N ASN A 9 -24.89 7.77 10.25
CA ASN A 9 -25.98 6.99 9.66
C ASN A 9 -25.94 5.50 10.02
N LEU A 10 -24.77 4.90 10.23
CA LEU A 10 -24.65 3.50 10.65
C LEU A 10 -25.07 3.31 12.11
N PHE A 11 -24.80 4.32 12.95
CA PHE A 11 -25.10 4.26 14.38
C PHE A 11 -26.58 4.49 14.72
N ILE A 12 -27.36 5.12 13.82
CA ILE A 12 -28.81 5.35 14.02
C ILE A 12 -29.58 4.03 14.14
N HIS A 13 -29.08 2.95 13.52
CA HIS A 13 -29.73 1.64 13.51
C HIS A 13 -29.22 0.68 14.61
N LEU A 14 -28.23 1.10 15.42
CA LEU A 14 -27.55 0.22 16.36
C LEU A 14 -27.88 0.53 17.84
N PRO A 15 -28.12 -0.50 18.67
CA PRO A 15 -28.23 -0.34 20.11
C PRO A 15 -26.95 0.24 20.73
N SER A 16 -27.11 1.15 21.71
CA SER A 16 -25.99 1.83 22.39
C SER A 16 -25.02 0.87 23.10
N SER A 17 -25.46 -0.33 23.45
CA SER A 17 -24.63 -1.39 24.04
C SER A 17 -23.58 -1.94 23.08
N LEU A 18 -23.90 -2.07 21.79
CA LEU A 18 -22.98 -2.57 20.76
C LEU A 18 -21.93 -1.53 20.39
N ILE A 19 -22.35 -0.27 20.28
CA ILE A 19 -21.46 0.88 20.05
C ILE A 19 -20.39 0.93 21.15
N LYS A 20 -20.80 0.75 22.41
CA LYS A 20 -19.90 0.70 23.56
C LYS A 20 -18.97 -0.52 23.53
N ALA A 21 -19.45 -1.69 23.12
CA ALA A 21 -18.64 -2.91 23.01
C ALA A 21 -17.58 -2.80 21.91
N GLY A 22 -17.94 -2.22 20.75
CA GLY A 22 -17.02 -1.93 19.65
C GLY A 22 -15.92 -0.97 20.08
N TRP A 23 -16.29 0.13 20.76
CA TRP A 23 -15.34 1.10 21.29
C TRP A 23 -14.33 0.46 22.25
N ASN A 24 -14.82 -0.31 23.22
CA ASN A 24 -13.96 -0.99 24.19
C ASN A 24 -12.98 -1.94 23.50
N ARG A 25 -13.41 -2.68 22.46
CA ARG A 25 -12.50 -3.58 21.72
C ARG A 25 -11.38 -2.82 21.00
N LEU A 26 -11.65 -1.63 20.46
CA LEU A 26 -10.67 -0.82 19.73
C LEU A 26 -9.64 -0.18 20.65
N THR A 27 -10.08 0.34 21.79
CA THR A 27 -9.21 1.06 22.72
C THR A 27 -8.48 0.13 23.70
N THR A 28 -8.96 -1.11 23.91
CA THR A 28 -8.34 -2.09 24.81
C THR A 28 -7.57 -3.20 24.09
N GLN A 29 -7.32 -3.08 22.78
CA GLN A 29 -6.61 -4.10 22.02
C GLN A 29 -5.16 -4.25 22.53
N LYS A 30 -4.78 -5.49 22.92
CA LYS A 30 -3.48 -5.80 23.53
C LYS A 30 -2.28 -5.57 22.60
N LYS A 31 -2.50 -5.52 21.28
CA LYS A 31 -1.52 -5.12 20.26
C LYS A 31 -2.12 -3.96 19.48
N ASN A 32 -1.44 -2.82 19.46
CA ASN A 32 -1.82 -1.58 18.78
C ASN A 32 -3.18 -1.00 19.23
N PRO A 33 -3.34 -0.61 20.51
CA PRO A 33 -4.50 0.15 20.93
C PRO A 33 -4.55 1.47 20.14
N LEU A 34 -5.69 1.74 19.52
CA LEU A 34 -5.90 2.99 18.79
C LEU A 34 -6.13 4.12 19.79
N SER A 35 -5.56 5.28 19.50
CA SER A 35 -5.90 6.51 20.23
C SER A 35 -7.36 6.88 19.99
N GLU A 36 -7.97 7.65 20.91
CA GLU A 36 -9.37 8.06 20.76
C GLU A 36 -9.64 8.79 19.45
N SER A 37 -8.67 9.55 18.92
CA SER A 37 -8.77 10.23 17.63
C SER A 37 -8.78 9.27 16.44
N GLU A 38 -7.95 8.22 16.46
CA GLU A 38 -7.88 7.21 15.39
C GLU A 38 -9.09 6.27 15.43
N ALA A 39 -9.55 5.92 16.62
CA ALA A 39 -10.78 5.18 16.80
C ALA A 39 -12.00 6.02 16.36
N SER A 40 -11.97 7.34 16.59
CA SER A 40 -13.02 8.25 16.13
C SER A 40 -13.01 8.45 14.61
N SER A 41 -11.85 8.42 13.94
CA SER A 41 -11.73 8.60 12.47
C SER A 41 -12.04 7.36 11.64
N ILE A 42 -12.44 6.27 12.29
CA ILE A 42 -12.96 5.00 11.76
C ILE A 42 -12.02 4.26 10.80
N SER A 43 -11.43 3.19 11.34
CA SER A 43 -10.72 2.16 10.60
C SER A 43 -11.70 1.33 9.74
N PRO A 44 -11.35 0.96 8.49
CA PRO A 44 -12.14 0.05 7.63
C PRO A 44 -12.58 -1.26 8.31
N ILE A 45 -11.89 -1.66 9.37
CA ILE A 45 -12.20 -2.85 10.17
C ILE A 45 -13.54 -2.69 10.92
N ILE A 46 -13.86 -1.49 11.39
CA ILE A 46 -15.12 -1.21 12.10
C ILE A 46 -16.28 -1.24 11.11
N GLU A 47 -16.10 -0.63 9.94
CA GLU A 47 -17.12 -0.65 8.88
C GLU A 47 -17.46 -2.08 8.45
N ALA A 48 -16.47 -2.96 8.32
CA ALA A 48 -16.68 -4.38 8.03
C ALA A 48 -17.45 -5.10 9.15
N PHE A 49 -17.15 -4.81 10.41
CA PHE A 49 -17.85 -5.38 11.56
C PHE A 49 -19.32 -4.92 11.62
N LEU A 50 -19.57 -3.63 11.42
CA LEU A 50 -20.92 -3.04 11.43
C LEU A 50 -21.78 -3.55 10.27
N LYS A 51 -21.22 -3.64 9.06
CA LYS A 51 -21.91 -4.22 7.89
C LYS A 51 -22.31 -5.67 8.10
N HIS A 52 -21.48 -6.46 8.77
CA HIS A 52 -21.78 -7.86 9.08
C HIS A 52 -22.92 -7.97 10.12
N GLU A 53 -23.01 -7.04 11.07
CA GLU A 53 -24.04 -7.06 12.12
C GLU A 53 -25.40 -6.49 11.67
N ASP A 54 -25.45 -5.51 10.77
CA ASP A 54 -26.70 -5.06 10.12
C ASP A 54 -27.40 -6.21 9.36
N ILE A 55 -26.62 -7.11 8.76
CA ILE A 55 -27.12 -8.31 8.08
C ILE A 55 -27.70 -9.31 9.10
N CYS A 56 -27.09 -9.40 10.30
CA CYS A 56 -27.56 -10.28 11.37
C CYS A 56 -28.74 -9.71 12.18
N SER A 57 -28.83 -8.38 12.36
CA SER A 57 -29.92 -7.74 13.10
C SER A 57 -31.26 -7.77 12.37
N THR A 58 -31.26 -7.93 11.04
CA THR A 58 -32.47 -8.15 10.23
C THR A 58 -33.09 -9.54 10.51
N ILE A 59 -32.36 -10.44 11.17
CA ILE A 59 -32.81 -11.76 11.62
C ILE A 59 -32.99 -11.71 13.14
N GLU A 60 -34.13 -11.21 13.61
CA GLU A 60 -34.45 -11.22 15.04
C GLU A 60 -34.62 -12.66 15.56
N VAL A 61 -33.62 -13.20 16.26
CA VAL A 61 -33.76 -14.37 17.15
C VAL A 61 -32.97 -14.12 18.44
N PRO A 62 -33.55 -14.41 19.62
CA PRO A 62 -32.99 -13.99 20.90
C PRO A 62 -31.75 -14.78 21.33
N VAL A 63 -30.93 -14.05 22.07
CA VAL A 63 -29.67 -14.39 22.71
C VAL A 63 -29.71 -15.67 23.54
N SER A 64 -28.79 -16.61 23.24
CA SER A 64 -28.14 -17.41 24.28
C SER A 64 -26.72 -17.81 23.85
N ARG A 65 -25.73 -17.37 24.64
CA ARG A 65 -24.28 -17.61 24.53
C ARG A 65 -23.93 -19.10 24.33
N PRO A 66 -22.94 -19.46 23.49
CA PRO A 66 -22.30 -20.76 23.58
C PRO A 66 -21.17 -20.73 24.62
N LYS A 67 -21.31 -21.59 25.63
CA LYS A 67 -20.17 -22.11 26.41
C LYS A 67 -19.35 -23.03 25.51
N GLU A 68 -18.03 -22.98 25.68
CA GLU A 68 -17.03 -23.88 25.08
C GLU A 68 -17.44 -25.36 25.14
N LEU A 69 -17.37 -26.09 24.03
CA LEU A 69 -17.25 -27.56 24.03
C LEU A 69 -16.55 -28.05 22.74
N TYR A 70 -15.32 -28.51 22.93
CA TYR A 70 -14.58 -29.62 22.31
C TYR A 70 -14.90 -30.10 20.87
N LEU A 71 -13.81 -30.21 20.10
CA LEU A 71 -13.60 -31.17 19.01
C LEU A 71 -14.24 -32.54 19.36
N ASN A 72 -15.10 -33.07 18.47
CA ASN A 72 -15.05 -34.45 17.97
C ASN A 72 -16.16 -34.69 16.93
N GLU A 73 -15.74 -35.20 15.78
CA GLU A 73 -16.40 -36.12 14.82
C GLU A 73 -17.93 -36.04 14.58
N ALA A 74 -18.31 -35.83 13.32
CA ALA A 74 -19.66 -36.12 12.80
C ALA A 74 -19.89 -37.65 12.73
N PRO A 75 -21.12 -38.16 12.89
CA PRO A 75 -22.04 -38.19 11.74
C PRO A 75 -23.53 -37.98 12.06
N ASN A 76 -24.21 -37.23 11.18
CA ASN A 76 -25.63 -37.28 10.79
C ASN A 76 -26.66 -37.91 11.78
N SER A 77 -27.35 -37.06 12.56
CA SER A 77 -28.79 -37.18 12.85
C SER A 77 -29.31 -35.81 13.31
N LEU A 78 -30.06 -35.09 12.47
CA LEU A 78 -31.53 -35.04 12.39
C LEU A 78 -32.21 -34.20 13.50
N LEU A 79 -33.01 -33.25 13.01
CA LEU A 79 -34.21 -32.63 13.62
C LEU A 79 -34.05 -31.32 14.41
N CYS A 80 -33.92 -30.21 13.67
CA CYS A 80 -34.56 -28.96 14.09
C CYS A 80 -36.04 -29.04 13.70
N ASN A 81 -36.89 -29.42 14.65
CA ASN A 81 -38.34 -29.40 14.52
C ASN A 81 -38.83 -27.95 14.39
N THR A 82 -39.41 -27.57 13.26
CA THR A 82 -40.38 -26.46 13.21
C THR A 82 -41.36 -26.72 12.07
N ASN A 83 -42.65 -26.64 12.41
CA ASN A 83 -43.82 -27.04 11.62
C ASN A 83 -43.80 -26.57 10.16
N ILE A 84 -43.66 -27.50 9.22
CA ILE A 84 -43.97 -27.27 7.80
C ILE A 84 -45.51 -27.29 7.66
N GLN A 85 -46.14 -26.12 7.79
CA GLN A 85 -47.37 -25.92 7.04
C GLN A 85 -46.99 -25.75 5.57
N VAL A 86 -47.59 -26.63 4.76
CA VAL A 86 -47.47 -26.71 3.31
C VAL A 86 -47.78 -25.35 2.68
N ILE A 87 -46.74 -24.62 2.26
CA ILE A 87 -46.87 -23.59 1.23
C ILE A 87 -46.24 -24.17 -0.03
N LYS A 88 -47.11 -24.75 -0.88
CA LYS A 88 -46.80 -25.01 -2.28
C LYS A 88 -46.72 -23.66 -2.98
N THR A 89 -45.52 -23.13 -3.20
CA THR A 89 -45.30 -22.05 -4.17
C THR A 89 -44.09 -22.36 -5.03
N GLN A 90 -44.42 -22.73 -6.27
CA GLN A 90 -43.69 -22.60 -7.53
C GLN A 90 -42.17 -22.43 -7.46
N GLY A 91 -41.48 -23.46 -7.98
CA GLY A 91 -40.03 -23.56 -8.00
C GLY A 91 -39.31 -22.41 -8.70
N VAL A 92 -38.38 -21.81 -7.96
CA VAL A 92 -37.13 -21.29 -8.51
C VAL A 92 -36.07 -22.28 -8.03
N ILE A 93 -35.68 -23.21 -8.89
CA ILE A 93 -34.56 -24.12 -8.62
C ILE A 93 -33.30 -23.25 -8.66
N ALA A 94 -32.84 -22.79 -7.50
CA ALA A 94 -31.48 -22.29 -7.37
C ALA A 94 -30.54 -23.43 -7.81
N PRO A 95 -29.55 -23.19 -8.69
CA PRO A 95 -28.61 -24.23 -9.11
C PRO A 95 -27.91 -24.81 -7.88
N GLN A 96 -28.19 -26.07 -7.56
CA GLN A 96 -27.45 -26.79 -6.53
C GLN A 96 -26.13 -27.24 -7.14
N TYR A 97 -25.09 -26.41 -6.98
CA TYR A 97 -23.74 -26.79 -7.37
C TYR A 97 -23.24 -27.93 -6.49
N SER A 98 -22.60 -28.94 -7.09
CA SER A 98 -21.92 -29.97 -6.32
C SER A 98 -20.70 -29.37 -5.63
N LYS A 99 -20.28 -29.97 -4.51
CA LYS A 99 -19.09 -29.55 -3.76
C LYS A 99 -17.84 -29.58 -4.66
N GLU A 100 -17.78 -30.55 -5.56
CA GLU A 100 -16.71 -30.73 -6.52
C GLU A 100 -16.66 -29.59 -7.54
N GLU A 101 -17.81 -29.15 -8.04
CA GLU A 101 -17.90 -28.03 -8.98
C GLU A 101 -17.52 -26.70 -8.32
N VAL A 102 -17.94 -26.47 -7.08
CA VAL A 102 -17.53 -25.30 -6.29
C VAL A 102 -16.02 -25.30 -6.07
N ASN A 103 -15.43 -26.44 -5.69
CA ASN A 103 -13.99 -26.56 -5.49
C ASN A 103 -13.20 -26.33 -6.79
N ALA A 104 -13.69 -26.82 -7.93
CA ALA A 104 -13.07 -26.60 -9.23
C ALA A 104 -13.05 -25.10 -9.59
N ARG A 105 -14.18 -24.40 -9.42
CA ARG A 105 -14.29 -22.96 -9.67
C ARG A 105 -13.41 -22.15 -8.74
N ILE A 106 -13.33 -22.50 -7.46
CA ILE A 106 -12.44 -21.85 -6.49
C ILE A 106 -10.98 -22.03 -6.90
N LYS A 107 -10.58 -23.25 -7.30
CA LYS A 107 -9.23 -23.53 -7.76
C LYS A 107 -8.90 -22.72 -9.01
N GLU A 108 -9.78 -22.70 -10.01
CA GLU A 108 -9.61 -21.92 -11.23
C GLU A 108 -9.49 -20.42 -10.94
N ALA A 109 -10.38 -19.86 -10.13
CA ALA A 109 -10.32 -18.46 -9.74
C ALA A 109 -9.02 -18.12 -8.98
N THR A 110 -8.56 -19.03 -8.13
CA THR A 110 -7.30 -18.86 -7.38
C THR A 110 -6.09 -18.91 -8.32
N ASP A 111 -6.07 -19.85 -9.28
CA ASP A 111 -5.00 -19.97 -10.25
C ASP A 111 -4.95 -18.75 -11.18
N ASN A 112 -6.09 -18.29 -11.66
CA ASN A 112 -6.20 -17.06 -12.47
C ASN A 112 -5.70 -15.83 -11.71
N LEU A 113 -6.12 -15.65 -10.46
CA LEU A 113 -5.66 -14.54 -9.62
C LEU A 113 -4.14 -14.56 -9.42
N ARG A 114 -3.55 -15.75 -9.20
CA ARG A 114 -2.10 -15.91 -9.08
C ARG A 114 -1.38 -15.50 -10.36
N GLN A 115 -1.89 -15.88 -11.52
CA GLN A 115 -1.29 -15.52 -12.81
C GLN A 115 -1.37 -14.02 -13.07
N GLU A 116 -2.52 -13.40 -12.81
CA GLU A 116 -2.65 -11.94 -12.95
C GLU A 116 -1.70 -11.20 -12.00
N PHE A 117 -1.57 -11.67 -10.77
CA PHE A 117 -0.65 -11.07 -9.80
C PHE A 117 0.82 -11.16 -10.26
N ILE A 118 1.26 -12.33 -10.74
CA ILE A 118 2.62 -12.52 -11.26
C ILE A 118 2.85 -11.60 -12.45
N LYS A 119 1.95 -11.61 -13.44
CA LYS A 119 2.05 -10.79 -14.64
C LYS A 119 2.11 -9.29 -14.29
N SER A 120 1.19 -8.83 -13.44
CA SER A 120 1.16 -7.44 -12.98
C SER A 120 2.45 -7.04 -12.25
N THR A 121 3.02 -7.95 -11.45
CA THR A 121 4.27 -7.70 -10.72
C THR A 121 5.46 -7.60 -11.68
N GLU A 122 5.56 -8.50 -12.66
CA GLU A 122 6.62 -8.49 -13.67
C GLU A 122 6.59 -7.22 -14.53
N GLU A 123 5.40 -6.82 -14.99
CA GLU A 123 5.20 -5.58 -15.75
C GLU A 123 5.59 -4.35 -14.93
N THR A 124 5.18 -4.31 -13.65
CA THR A 124 5.52 -3.21 -12.74
C THR A 124 7.03 -3.15 -12.47
N LEU A 125 7.69 -4.27 -12.24
CA LEU A 125 9.13 -4.31 -12.03
C LEU A 125 9.92 -3.88 -13.28
N LYS A 126 9.45 -4.26 -14.46
CA LYS A 126 10.04 -3.85 -15.74
C LYS A 126 9.98 -2.33 -15.91
N THR A 127 8.84 -1.72 -15.64
CA THR A 127 8.68 -0.26 -15.78
C THR A 127 9.50 0.50 -14.75
N ILE A 128 9.54 0.04 -13.49
CA ILE A 128 10.40 0.61 -12.44
C ILE A 128 11.86 0.57 -12.85
N LYS A 129 12.34 -0.57 -13.37
CA LYS A 129 13.72 -0.72 -13.82
C LYS A 129 14.04 0.26 -14.95
N GLN A 130 13.20 0.32 -15.98
CA GLN A 130 13.39 1.24 -17.10
C GLN A 130 13.42 2.71 -16.65
N GLN A 131 12.51 3.09 -15.76
CA GLN A 131 12.46 4.45 -15.22
C GLN A 131 13.75 4.79 -14.45
N LYS A 132 14.24 3.85 -13.62
CA LYS A 132 15.47 4.03 -12.83
C LYS A 132 16.72 4.10 -13.70
N ASP A 133 16.79 3.32 -14.78
CA ASP A 133 17.89 3.38 -15.74
C ASP A 133 17.95 4.75 -16.44
N ILE A 134 16.81 5.30 -16.83
CA ILE A 134 16.71 6.64 -17.43
C ILE A 134 17.14 7.71 -16.42
N GLU A 135 16.61 7.66 -15.19
CA GLU A 135 16.95 8.60 -14.11
C GLU A 135 18.47 8.60 -13.81
N CYS A 136 19.07 7.41 -13.70
CA CYS A 136 20.51 7.25 -13.45
C CYS A 136 21.36 7.86 -14.58
N ASN A 137 21.00 7.60 -15.83
CA ASN A 137 21.70 8.16 -16.99
C ASN A 137 21.60 9.70 -17.03
N GLN A 138 20.42 10.24 -16.69
CA GLN A 138 20.22 11.69 -16.65
C GLN A 138 21.06 12.34 -15.54
N ILE A 139 21.11 11.75 -14.34
CA ILE A 139 21.95 12.22 -13.23
C ILE A 139 23.42 12.23 -13.63
N LYS A 140 23.91 11.16 -14.29
CA LYS A 140 25.29 11.08 -14.75
C LYS A 140 25.64 12.21 -15.74
N ILE A 141 24.75 12.49 -16.68
CA ILE A 141 24.93 13.59 -17.65
C ILE A 141 24.93 14.94 -16.93
N ASP A 142 23.99 15.17 -16.03
CA ASP A 142 23.88 16.41 -15.26
C ASP A 142 25.14 16.67 -14.42
N MET A 143 25.62 15.65 -13.70
CA MET A 143 26.85 15.73 -12.93
C MET A 143 28.06 16.09 -13.79
N ASN A 144 28.20 15.47 -14.97
CA ASN A 144 29.29 15.78 -15.90
C ASN A 144 29.20 17.23 -16.40
N ASN A 145 28.01 17.69 -16.76
CA ASN A 145 27.80 19.07 -17.21
C ASN A 145 28.11 20.09 -16.10
N ARG A 146 27.67 19.80 -14.86
CA ARG A 146 27.96 20.62 -13.70
C ARG A 146 29.46 20.67 -13.40
N ALA A 147 30.15 19.53 -13.47
CA ALA A 147 31.60 19.46 -13.28
C ALA A 147 32.34 20.26 -14.35
N LYS A 148 31.95 20.13 -15.62
CA LYS A 148 32.52 20.91 -16.73
C LYS A 148 32.33 22.41 -16.53
N ASN A 149 31.12 22.82 -16.19
CA ASN A 149 30.79 24.24 -15.95
C ASN A 149 31.60 24.80 -14.76
N LEU A 150 31.67 24.05 -13.65
CA LEU A 150 32.46 24.45 -12.49
C LEU A 150 33.95 24.59 -12.83
N PHE A 151 34.49 23.63 -13.60
CA PHE A 151 35.86 23.69 -14.08
C PHE A 151 36.10 24.93 -14.95
N GLU A 152 35.20 25.21 -15.90
CA GLU A 152 35.31 26.37 -16.78
C GLU A 152 35.28 27.70 -16.01
N ILE A 153 34.32 27.86 -15.08
CA ILE A 153 34.21 29.05 -14.23
C ILE A 153 35.49 29.23 -13.39
N THR A 154 35.98 28.15 -12.78
CA THR A 154 37.17 28.19 -11.94
C THR A 154 38.41 28.52 -12.75
N LEU A 155 38.56 27.92 -13.93
CA LEU A 155 39.67 28.19 -14.84
C LEU A 155 39.65 29.66 -15.29
N LYS A 156 38.49 30.19 -15.69
CA LYS A 156 38.33 31.59 -16.06
C LYS A 156 38.75 32.53 -14.92
N LYS A 157 38.35 32.22 -13.69
CA LYS A 157 38.77 32.97 -12.49
C LYS A 157 40.30 32.98 -12.34
N TYR A 158 40.95 31.81 -12.41
CA TYR A 158 42.41 31.71 -12.22
C TYR A 158 43.24 32.31 -13.37
N ILE A 159 42.66 32.40 -14.56
CA ILE A 159 43.27 33.16 -15.67
C ILE A 159 43.14 34.66 -15.38
N GLN A 160 41.96 35.12 -14.96
CA GLN A 160 41.70 36.55 -14.69
C GLN A 160 42.53 37.10 -13.53
N ASP A 161 42.71 36.32 -12.46
CA ASP A 161 43.44 36.76 -11.26
C ASP A 161 44.97 36.59 -11.37
N GLY A 162 45.47 36.10 -12.50
CA GLY A 162 46.91 35.92 -12.72
C GLY A 162 47.49 34.62 -12.16
N THR A 163 46.71 33.82 -11.44
CA THR A 163 47.20 32.60 -10.76
C THR A 163 47.84 31.61 -11.73
N ILE A 164 47.22 31.39 -12.90
CA ILE A 164 47.77 30.48 -13.92
C ILE A 164 49.11 30.99 -14.45
N PHE A 165 49.27 32.30 -14.65
CA PHE A 165 50.52 32.88 -15.15
C PHE A 165 51.65 32.77 -14.12
N ASN A 166 51.35 33.02 -12.84
CA ASN A 166 52.30 32.83 -11.75
C ASN A 166 52.76 31.37 -11.64
N LEU A 167 51.84 30.41 -11.82
CA LEU A 167 52.17 28.99 -11.83
C LEU A 167 53.08 28.62 -13.01
N ILE A 168 52.80 29.13 -14.21
CA ILE A 168 53.64 28.88 -15.40
C ILE A 168 55.05 29.42 -15.15
N HIS A 169 55.18 30.67 -14.71
CA HIS A 169 56.49 31.27 -14.42
C HIS A 169 57.30 30.45 -13.41
N ALA A 170 56.66 29.96 -12.35
CA ALA A 170 57.30 29.11 -11.35
C ALA A 170 57.75 27.74 -11.92
N LEU A 171 57.05 27.22 -12.94
CA LEU A 171 57.47 26.01 -13.64
C LEU A 171 58.67 26.26 -14.56
N GLU A 172 58.64 27.36 -15.32
CA GLU A 172 59.75 27.77 -16.21
C GLU A 172 61.05 28.00 -15.44
N GLU A 173 60.98 28.63 -14.26
CA GLU A 173 62.14 28.79 -13.37
C GLU A 173 62.70 27.44 -12.90
N LYS A 174 61.83 26.44 -12.71
CA LYS A 174 62.22 25.14 -12.17
C LYS A 174 62.82 24.21 -13.22
N ASP A 175 62.30 24.23 -14.44
CA ASP A 175 62.68 23.29 -15.50
C ASP A 175 63.50 23.91 -16.64
N GLY A 176 63.65 25.24 -16.66
CA GLY A 176 64.40 25.98 -17.67
C GLY A 176 63.77 25.97 -19.06
N ARG A 177 62.53 25.48 -19.20
CA ARG A 177 61.78 25.53 -20.46
C ARG A 177 60.92 26.78 -20.47
N LEU A 178 60.85 27.42 -21.63
CA LEU A 178 59.86 28.46 -21.89
C LEU A 178 58.59 27.81 -22.44
N TYR A 179 57.46 28.09 -21.79
CA TYR A 179 56.16 27.70 -22.28
C TYR A 179 55.62 28.78 -23.24
N PRO A 180 54.73 28.40 -24.19
CA PRO A 180 54.12 29.37 -25.10
C PRO A 180 53.35 30.45 -24.34
N ASP A 181 53.52 31.72 -24.75
CA ASP A 181 52.78 32.84 -24.19
C ASP A 181 51.28 32.72 -24.52
N ILE A 182 50.52 32.22 -23.54
CA ILE A 182 49.07 32.05 -23.63
C ILE A 182 48.29 33.30 -23.25
N SER A 183 48.95 34.42 -22.87
CA SER A 183 48.28 35.68 -22.53
C SER A 183 47.49 36.27 -23.70
N ARG A 184 47.79 35.83 -24.93
CA ARG A 184 47.13 36.25 -26.17
C ARG A 184 45.87 35.44 -26.51
N PHE A 185 45.54 34.39 -25.78
CA PHE A 185 44.30 33.63 -26.00
C PHE A 185 43.08 34.43 -25.52
N LYS A 186 42.58 35.32 -26.39
CA LYS A 186 41.38 36.15 -26.17
C LYS A 186 40.04 35.41 -26.33
N ALA A 187 40.03 34.08 -26.41
CA ALA A 187 38.87 33.30 -26.87
C ALA A 187 38.26 32.33 -25.84
N LEU A 188 38.32 32.66 -24.54
CA LEU A 188 37.67 31.88 -23.46
C LEU A 188 36.48 32.61 -22.85
#